data_AF-A0A1L9U977-F1
#
_entry.id   AF-A0A1L9U977-F1
#
_cell.length_a   1.000
_cell.length_b   1.000
_cell.length_c   1.000
_cell.angle_alpha   90.00
_cell.angle_beta   90.00
_cell.angle_gamma   90.00
#
_symmetry.space_group_name_H-M   'P 1'
#
loop_
_entity.id
_entity.type
_entity.pdbx_description
1 polymer ?
#
loop_
_entity_poly.entity_id
_entity_poly.type
_entity_poly.pdbx_seq_one_letter_code
_entity_poly.pdbx_strand_id
1 'polypeptide(L)'
;MHVFPLGYRVAQAIGLTGAAWLSGNIAALSMNAAPALLRAHNEDHLPAMNVVKLWRNLYESGKSQNPPIAVVTASAFFYLAWSTRSSSPLFRQVARNTTTLYGAAAILTLSIMPYTIAVMSSTNNAMLAESKSISEPTSLGGTEIEQLVSKWISLNGFRSLLPLAGCLLGAFATLA
;
A
#
# COMPACT_ATOMS: atom_id res chain seq x y z
N MET A 1 -2.82 31.36 -19.17
CA MET A 1 -2.38 29.99 -18.78
C MET A 1 -1.24 30.11 -17.80
N HIS A 2 -1.42 29.67 -16.55
CA HIS A 2 -0.30 29.51 -15.64
C HIS A 2 0.50 28.28 -16.07
N VAL A 3 1.65 28.49 -16.68
CA VAL A 3 2.51 27.39 -17.12
C VAL A 3 3.33 26.94 -15.92
N PHE A 4 2.91 25.86 -15.26
CA PHE A 4 3.69 25.27 -14.19
C PHE A 4 5.04 24.74 -14.73
N PRO A 5 6.14 24.88 -13.96
CA PRO A 5 7.44 24.34 -14.35
C PRO A 5 7.38 22.84 -14.67
N LEU A 6 8.23 22.36 -15.57
CA LEU A 6 8.25 20.94 -15.96
C LEU A 6 8.43 20.01 -14.75
N GLY A 7 9.37 20.33 -13.84
CA GLY A 7 9.62 19.53 -12.64
C GLY A 7 8.39 19.38 -11.73
N TYR A 8 7.56 20.42 -11.65
CA TYR A 8 6.29 20.37 -10.90
C TYR A 8 5.32 19.37 -11.53
N ARG A 9 5.11 19.44 -12.85
CA ARG A 9 4.21 18.53 -13.58
C ARG A 9 4.70 17.08 -13.55
N VAL A 10 6.00 16.86 -13.66
CA VAL A 10 6.62 15.54 -13.52
C VAL A 10 6.38 14.99 -12.12
N ALA A 11 6.54 15.79 -11.07
CA ALA A 11 6.24 15.37 -9.71
C ALA A 11 4.75 15.04 -9.50
N GLN A 12 3.82 15.79 -10.12
CA GLN A 12 2.39 15.44 -10.11
C GLN A 12 2.15 14.07 -10.76
N ALA A 13 2.73 13.83 -11.94
CA ALA A 13 2.59 12.55 -12.64
C ALA A 13 3.13 11.40 -11.78
N ILE A 14 4.33 11.53 -11.21
CA ILE A 14 4.95 10.52 -10.35
C ILE A 14 4.10 10.27 -9.09
N GLY A 15 3.70 11.33 -8.38
CA GLY A 15 2.91 11.20 -7.15
C GLY A 15 1.56 10.52 -7.38
N LEU A 16 0.83 10.94 -8.41
CA LEU A 16 -0.50 10.40 -8.71
C LEU A 16 -0.44 8.95 -9.20
N THR A 17 0.41 8.67 -10.18
CA THR A 17 0.53 7.33 -10.75
C THR A 17 1.14 6.34 -9.75
N GLY A 18 2.14 6.78 -8.98
CA GLY A 18 2.75 5.97 -7.93
C GLY A 18 1.76 5.60 -6.83
N ALA A 19 0.95 6.56 -6.37
CA ALA A 19 -0.06 6.30 -5.33
C ALA A 19 -1.20 5.40 -5.82
N ALA A 20 -1.70 5.64 -7.04
CA ALA A 20 -2.73 4.80 -7.65
C ALA A 20 -2.23 3.37 -7.85
N TRP A 21 -1.03 3.20 -8.42
CA TRP A 21 -0.42 1.89 -8.63
C TRP A 21 -0.18 1.17 -7.31
N LEU A 22 0.33 1.87 -6.28
CA LEU A 22 0.61 1.29 -4.97
C LEU A 22 -0.68 0.80 -4.30
N SER A 23 -1.75 1.59 -4.36
CA SER A 23 -3.06 1.19 -3.88
C SER A 23 -3.57 -0.05 -4.62
N GLY A 24 -3.56 -0.03 -5.95
CA GLY A 24 -4.02 -1.13 -6.78
C GLY A 24 -3.25 -2.43 -6.52
N ASN A 25 -1.92 -2.36 -6.44
CA ASN A 25 -1.07 -3.50 -6.16
C ASN A 25 -1.39 -4.13 -4.79
N ILE A 26 -1.55 -3.30 -3.75
CA ILE A 26 -1.91 -3.79 -2.41
C ILE A 26 -3.33 -4.38 -2.41
N ALA A 27 -4.29 -3.71 -3.03
CA ALA A 27 -5.69 -4.15 -3.10
C ALA A 27 -5.81 -5.48 -3.84
N ALA A 28 -5.06 -5.67 -4.93
CA ALA A 28 -5.09 -6.90 -5.71
C ALA A 28 -4.71 -8.14 -4.90
N LEU A 29 -3.81 -8.00 -3.90
CA LEU A 29 -3.47 -9.10 -3.01
C LEU A 29 -4.66 -9.52 -2.14
N SER A 30 -5.47 -8.57 -1.66
CA SER A 30 -6.63 -8.84 -0.82
C SER A 30 -7.90 -9.18 -1.60
N MET A 31 -8.06 -8.66 -2.82
CA MET A 31 -9.26 -8.87 -3.63
C MET A 31 -9.16 -10.10 -4.53
N ASN A 32 -7.94 -10.47 -4.94
CA ASN A 32 -7.74 -11.55 -5.92
C ASN A 32 -6.85 -12.65 -5.37
N ALA A 33 -5.60 -12.34 -5.03
CA ALA A 33 -4.58 -13.37 -4.77
C ALA A 33 -4.87 -14.19 -3.51
N ALA A 34 -5.02 -13.54 -2.35
CA ALA A 34 -5.24 -14.25 -1.09
C ALA A 34 -6.60 -14.98 -1.03
N PRO A 35 -7.73 -14.43 -1.51
CA PRO A 35 -8.97 -15.19 -1.64
C PRO A 35 -8.85 -16.41 -2.57
N ALA A 36 -8.02 -16.35 -3.63
CA ALA A 36 -7.76 -17.51 -4.47
C ALA A 36 -7.00 -18.62 -3.72
N LEU A 37 -6.11 -18.27 -2.79
CA LEU A 37 -5.45 -19.26 -1.93
C LEU A 37 -6.43 -19.98 -1.01
N LEU A 38 -7.41 -19.25 -0.44
CA LEU A 38 -8.47 -19.84 0.38
C LEU A 38 -9.38 -20.76 -0.44
N ARG A 39 -9.78 -20.33 -1.64
CA ARG A 39 -10.56 -21.19 -2.54
C ARG A 39 -9.80 -22.47 -2.91
N ALA A 40 -8.51 -22.36 -3.26
CA ALA A 40 -7.69 -23.53 -3.54
C ALA A 40 -7.58 -24.48 -2.33
N HIS A 41 -7.54 -23.95 -1.10
CA HIS A 41 -7.58 -24.78 0.11
C HIS A 41 -8.90 -25.53 0.26
N ASN A 42 -10.01 -24.81 0.11
CA ASN A 42 -11.34 -25.30 0.47
C ASN A 42 -11.98 -26.15 -0.63
N GLU A 43 -11.78 -25.77 -1.89
CA GLU A 43 -12.41 -26.38 -3.06
C GLU A 43 -11.48 -27.41 -3.73
N ASP A 44 -10.19 -27.09 -3.84
CA ASP A 44 -9.20 -27.95 -4.53
C ASP A 44 -8.35 -28.79 -3.58
N HIS A 45 -8.65 -28.76 -2.27
CA HIS A 45 -7.94 -29.49 -1.20
C HIS A 45 -6.43 -29.21 -1.15
N LEU A 46 -6.01 -28.00 -1.50
CA LEU A 46 -4.61 -27.59 -1.38
C LEU A 46 -4.15 -27.70 0.09
N PRO A 47 -3.04 -28.38 0.41
CA PRO A 47 -2.57 -28.49 1.79
C PRO A 47 -2.33 -27.12 2.44
N ALA A 48 -2.69 -26.99 3.71
CA ALA A 48 -2.61 -25.72 4.43
C ALA A 48 -1.17 -25.13 4.46
N MET A 49 -0.16 -26.00 4.55
CA MET A 49 1.25 -25.61 4.42
C MET A 49 1.57 -24.93 3.09
N ASN A 50 0.95 -25.37 1.98
CA ASN A 50 1.16 -24.75 0.66
C ASN A 50 0.51 -23.36 0.60
N VAL A 51 -0.66 -23.17 1.21
CA VAL A 51 -1.31 -21.85 1.36
C VAL A 51 -0.38 -20.87 2.07
N VAL A 52 0.20 -21.29 3.19
CA VAL A 52 1.14 -20.45 3.98
C VAL A 52 2.40 -20.10 3.17
N LYS A 53 2.99 -21.08 2.47
CA LYS A 53 4.17 -20.86 1.61
C LYS A 53 3.88 -19.90 0.45
N LEU A 54 2.72 -20.03 -0.20
CA LEU A 54 2.29 -19.15 -1.28
C LEU A 54 2.00 -17.73 -0.77
N TRP A 55 1.30 -17.61 0.36
CA TRP A 55 1.11 -16.32 1.03
C TRP A 55 2.45 -15.66 1.37
N ARG A 56 3.43 -16.41 1.90
CA ARG A 56 4.76 -15.88 2.22
C ARG A 56 5.44 -15.29 0.97
N ASN A 57 5.37 -15.99 -0.16
CA ASN A 57 5.96 -15.50 -1.41
C ASN A 57 5.30 -14.19 -1.87
N LEU A 58 3.97 -14.09 -1.77
CA LEU A 58 3.24 -12.85 -2.06
C LEU A 58 3.65 -11.72 -1.11
N TYR A 59 3.74 -12.01 0.19
CA TYR A 59 4.12 -11.05 1.21
C TYR A 59 5.55 -10.51 1.01
N GLU A 60 6.54 -11.37 0.80
CA GLU A 60 7.93 -10.95 0.60
C GLU A 60 8.11 -10.17 -0.72
N SER A 61 7.38 -10.54 -1.78
CA SER A 61 7.34 -9.77 -3.04
C SER A 61 6.78 -8.37 -2.81
N GLY A 62 5.64 -8.27 -2.11
CA GLY A 62 5.06 -6.97 -1.77
C GLY A 62 5.93 -6.13 -0.83
N LYS A 63 6.61 -6.76 0.14
CA LYS A 63 7.47 -6.09 1.12
C LYS A 63 8.75 -5.55 0.49
N SER A 64 9.30 -6.20 -0.53
CA SER A 64 10.47 -5.71 -1.27
C SER A 64 10.11 -4.60 -2.27
N GLN A 65 8.93 -4.67 -2.88
CA GLN A 65 8.52 -3.75 -3.95
C GLN A 65 7.82 -2.48 -3.44
N ASN A 66 6.88 -2.61 -2.50
CA ASN A 66 5.98 -1.51 -2.14
C ASN A 66 6.67 -0.35 -1.37
N PRO A 67 7.58 -0.59 -0.40
CA PRO A 67 8.18 0.50 0.36
C PRO A 67 9.02 1.47 -0.49
N PRO A 68 9.92 1.02 -1.41
CA PRO A 68 10.63 1.95 -2.29
C PRO A 68 9.69 2.82 -3.13
N ILE A 69 8.61 2.25 -3.66
CA ILE A 69 7.63 2.97 -4.46
C ILE A 69 6.86 3.99 -3.60
N ALA A 70 6.49 3.61 -2.37
CA ALA A 70 5.86 4.52 -1.41
C ALA A 70 6.76 5.73 -1.12
N VAL A 71 8.06 5.50 -0.91
CA VAL A 71 9.05 6.56 -0.67
C VAL A 71 9.14 7.50 -1.86
N VAL A 72 9.35 7.00 -3.08
CA VAL A 72 9.44 7.83 -4.29
C VAL A 72 8.17 8.66 -4.49
N THR A 73 7.01 8.01 -4.35
CA THR A 73 5.69 8.66 -4.50
C THR A 73 5.50 9.77 -3.47
N ALA A 74 5.80 9.51 -2.20
CA ALA A 74 5.66 10.49 -1.15
C ALA A 74 6.68 11.61 -1.25
N SER A 75 7.91 11.34 -1.69
CA SER A 75 8.90 12.37 -2.00
C SER A 75 8.41 13.32 -3.09
N ALA A 76 7.74 12.80 -4.12
CA ALA A 76 7.12 13.63 -5.15
C ALA A 76 6.01 14.52 -4.57
N PHE A 77 5.12 13.98 -3.73
CA PHE A 77 4.11 14.77 -3.04
C PHE A 77 4.69 15.80 -2.06
N PHE A 78 5.72 15.47 -1.29
CA PHE A 78 6.40 16.43 -0.44
C PHE A 78 7.08 17.54 -1.23
N TYR A 79 7.68 17.21 -2.38
CA TYR A 79 8.23 18.21 -3.29
C TYR A 79 7.15 19.16 -3.81
N LEU A 80 5.96 18.65 -4.15
CA LEU A 80 4.82 19.47 -4.56
C LEU A 80 4.35 20.38 -3.42
N ALA A 81 4.17 19.84 -2.21
CA ALA A 81 3.82 20.61 -1.02
C ALA A 81 4.86 21.72 -0.74
N TRP A 82 6.14 21.39 -0.82
CA TRP A 82 7.23 22.36 -0.69
C TRP A 82 7.15 23.43 -1.78
N SER A 83 6.88 23.05 -3.03
CA SER A 83 6.79 23.96 -4.17
C SER A 83 5.60 24.91 -4.09
N THR A 84 4.53 24.54 -3.38
CA THR A 84 3.33 25.37 -3.19
C THR A 84 3.26 26.08 -1.85
N ARG A 85 4.29 25.98 -1.00
CA ARG A 85 4.30 26.63 0.33
C ARG A 85 4.08 28.14 0.23
N SER A 86 3.55 28.76 1.30
CA SER A 86 3.15 30.18 1.30
C SER A 86 4.24 31.19 0.88
N SER A 87 5.51 30.83 1.07
CA SER A 87 6.66 31.66 0.64
C SER A 87 7.11 31.43 -0.80
N SER A 88 6.50 30.50 -1.53
CA SER A 88 6.84 30.16 -2.92
C SER A 88 6.15 31.11 -3.91
N PRO A 89 6.81 31.48 -5.03
CA PRO A 89 6.18 32.20 -6.13
C PRO A 89 4.92 31.50 -6.70
N LEU A 90 4.86 30.17 -6.62
CA LEU A 90 3.74 29.37 -7.09
C LEU A 90 2.51 29.46 -6.18
N PHE A 91 2.65 29.88 -4.92
CA PHE A 91 1.53 29.96 -3.98
C PHE A 91 0.40 30.86 -4.47
N ARG A 92 0.73 31.93 -5.21
CA ARG A 92 -0.26 32.85 -5.79
C ARG A 92 -1.02 32.25 -6.98
N GLN A 93 -0.60 31.10 -7.49
CA GLN A 93 -1.15 30.44 -8.68
C GLN A 93 -1.91 29.15 -8.36
N VAL A 94 -1.97 28.75 -7.09
CA VAL A 94 -2.59 27.49 -6.63
C VAL A 94 -3.62 27.77 -5.55
N ALA A 95 -4.56 26.84 -5.32
CA ALA A 95 -5.53 26.95 -4.24
C ALA A 95 -4.85 27.04 -2.86
N ARG A 96 -5.50 27.73 -1.91
CA ARG A 96 -4.93 28.01 -0.56
C ARG A 96 -4.54 26.74 0.21
N ASN A 97 -5.18 25.61 -0.08
CA ASN A 97 -4.99 24.35 0.63
C ASN A 97 -4.04 23.36 -0.07
N THR A 98 -3.50 23.70 -1.25
CA THR A 98 -2.69 22.79 -2.08
C THR A 98 -1.49 22.20 -1.34
N THR A 99 -0.79 23.01 -0.53
CA THR A 99 0.34 22.55 0.29
C THR A 99 -0.07 21.49 1.31
N THR A 100 -1.17 21.73 2.03
CA THR A 100 -1.68 20.80 3.03
C THR A 100 -2.16 19.50 2.39
N LEU A 101 -2.82 19.60 1.23
CA LEU A 101 -3.33 18.43 0.51
C LEU A 101 -2.21 17.54 -0.02
N TYR A 102 -1.16 18.11 -0.64
CA TYR A 102 0.01 17.33 -1.04
C TYR A 102 0.79 16.77 0.16
N GLY A 103 0.92 17.53 1.25
CA GLY A 103 1.53 17.02 2.48
C GLY A 103 0.77 15.83 3.07
N ALA A 104 -0.56 15.93 3.14
CA ALA A 104 -1.42 14.84 3.58
C ALA A 104 -1.32 13.62 2.63
N ALA A 105 -1.26 13.84 1.32
CA ALA A 105 -1.08 12.79 0.33
C ALA A 105 0.24 12.02 0.52
N ALA A 106 1.33 12.73 0.80
CA ALA A 106 2.63 12.13 1.10
C ALA A 106 2.58 11.28 2.38
N ILE A 107 2.00 11.82 3.46
CA ILE A 107 1.87 11.13 4.75
C ILE A 107 1.01 9.88 4.63
N LEU A 108 -0.14 9.97 3.95
CA LEU A 108 -1.02 8.82 3.71
C LEU A 108 -0.35 7.74 2.87
N THR A 109 0.48 8.12 1.89
CA THR A 109 1.21 7.15 1.07
C THR A 109 2.28 6.43 1.89
N LEU A 110 3.06 7.15 2.72
CA LEU A 110 4.08 6.55 3.57
C LEU A 110 3.51 5.73 4.73
N SER A 111 2.32 6.08 5.22
CA SER A 111 1.72 5.46 6.41
C SER A 111 1.43 3.97 6.25
N ILE A 112 1.48 3.43 5.02
CA ILE A 112 1.41 1.98 4.79
C ILE A 112 2.48 1.21 5.57
N MET A 113 3.67 1.79 5.76
CA MET A 113 4.80 1.15 6.45
C MET A 113 4.55 1.06 7.96
N PRO A 114 4.31 2.18 8.70
CA PRO A 114 3.99 2.11 10.11
C PRO A 114 2.68 1.35 10.37
N TYR A 115 1.68 1.42 9.47
CA TYR A 115 0.48 0.58 9.58
C TYR A 115 0.82 -0.92 9.56
N THR A 116 1.70 -1.34 8.65
CA THR A 116 2.12 -2.75 8.56
C THR A 116 2.81 -3.21 9.84
N ILE A 117 3.69 -2.37 10.40
CA ILE A 117 4.43 -2.69 11.64
C ILE A 117 3.48 -2.71 12.85
N ALA A 118 2.62 -1.71 13.00
CA ALA A 118 1.79 -1.54 14.18
C ALA A 118 0.56 -2.46 14.19
N VAL A 119 -0.07 -2.70 13.04
CA VAL A 119 -1.38 -3.36 12.95
C VAL A 119 -1.29 -4.78 12.39
N MET A 120 -0.39 -5.02 11.41
CA MET A 120 -0.32 -6.31 10.72
C MET A 120 0.77 -7.24 11.23
N SER A 121 1.72 -6.75 12.05
CA SER A 121 2.89 -7.54 12.48
C SER A 121 2.54 -8.84 13.17
N SER A 122 1.53 -8.86 14.05
CA SER A 122 1.08 -10.09 14.72
C SER A 122 0.65 -11.17 13.71
N THR A 123 -0.24 -10.83 12.77
CA THR A 123 -0.71 -11.76 11.74
C THR A 123 0.41 -12.17 10.79
N ASN A 124 1.24 -11.22 10.35
CA ASN A 124 2.36 -11.51 9.46
C ASN A 124 3.38 -12.43 10.13
N ASN A 125 3.71 -12.20 11.40
CA ASN A 125 4.69 -13.00 12.12
C ASN A 125 4.19 -14.41 12.39
N ALA A 126 2.90 -14.60 12.70
CA ALA A 126 2.30 -15.92 12.87
C ALA A 126 2.39 -16.74 11.56
N MET A 127 1.98 -16.15 10.44
CA MET A 127 2.07 -16.81 9.13
C MET A 127 3.52 -17.05 8.69
N LEU A 128 4.45 -16.12 8.99
CA LEU A 128 5.87 -16.29 8.71
C LEU A 128 6.52 -17.38 9.57
N ALA A 129 6.13 -17.50 10.84
CA ALA A 129 6.61 -18.57 11.71
C ALA A 129 6.19 -19.93 11.16
N GLU A 130 4.92 -20.07 10.79
CA GLU A 130 4.41 -21.31 10.21
C GLU A 130 5.10 -21.64 8.88
N SER A 131 5.34 -20.65 8.02
CA SER A 131 5.99 -20.86 6.73
C SER A 131 7.42 -21.42 6.80
N LYS A 132 8.07 -21.28 7.96
CA LYS A 132 9.44 -21.76 8.25
C LYS A 132 9.45 -23.09 8.97
N SER A 133 8.29 -23.60 9.40
CA SER A 133 8.19 -24.91 10.01
C SER A 133 8.59 -25.99 8.99
N ILE A 134 9.50 -26.88 9.41
CA ILE A 134 9.93 -28.04 8.61
C ILE A 134 8.96 -29.22 8.83
N SER A 135 8.13 -29.15 9.87
CA SER A 135 7.19 -30.21 10.24
C SER A 135 6.00 -30.23 9.28
N GLU A 136 5.75 -31.40 8.67
CA GLU A 136 4.44 -31.74 8.13
C GLU A 136 3.77 -32.75 9.07
N PRO A 137 2.49 -32.54 9.47
CA PRO A 137 1.62 -31.42 9.11
C PRO A 137 1.99 -30.10 9.82
N THR A 138 1.43 -28.99 9.31
CA THR A 138 1.47 -27.63 9.88
C THR A 138 1.27 -27.64 11.41
N SER A 139 1.96 -26.75 12.13
CA SER A 139 1.79 -26.64 13.59
C SER A 139 0.43 -26.04 14.00
N LEU A 140 -0.12 -25.19 13.13
CA LEU A 140 -1.48 -24.67 13.18
C LEU A 140 -2.46 -25.60 12.45
N GLY A 141 -3.71 -25.63 12.91
CA GLY A 141 -4.78 -26.32 12.19
C GLY A 141 -5.17 -25.60 10.89
N GLY A 142 -5.76 -26.32 9.92
CA GLY A 142 -6.22 -25.73 8.65
C GLY A 142 -7.18 -24.54 8.86
N THR A 143 -8.14 -24.69 9.77
CA THR A 143 -9.08 -23.62 10.16
C THR A 143 -8.39 -22.39 10.73
N GLU A 144 -7.28 -22.56 11.46
CA GLU A 144 -6.53 -21.43 12.02
C GLU A 144 -5.76 -20.67 10.92
N ILE A 145 -5.21 -21.38 9.94
CA ILE A 145 -4.61 -20.76 8.74
C ILE A 145 -5.67 -19.95 7.97
N GLU A 146 -6.86 -20.51 7.76
CA GLU A 146 -7.94 -19.79 7.07
C GLU A 146 -8.31 -18.47 7.79
N GLN A 147 -8.38 -18.50 9.12
CA GLN A 147 -8.64 -17.32 9.93
C GLN A 147 -7.52 -16.29 9.82
N LEU A 148 -6.25 -16.72 9.86
CA LEU A 148 -5.10 -15.83 9.70
C LEU A 148 -5.08 -15.18 8.32
N VAL A 149 -5.31 -15.94 7.25
CA VAL A 149 -5.38 -15.42 5.88
C VAL A 149 -6.56 -14.46 5.72
N SER A 150 -7.74 -14.79 6.27
CA SER A 150 -8.92 -13.92 6.24
C SER A 150 -8.69 -12.60 6.98
N LYS A 151 -8.07 -12.66 8.17
CA LYS A 151 -7.65 -11.47 8.92
C LYS A 151 -6.65 -10.63 8.12
N TRP A 152 -5.66 -11.29 7.50
CA TRP A 152 -4.68 -10.61 6.66
C TRP A 152 -5.32 -9.92 5.46
N ILE A 153 -6.27 -10.57 4.78
CA ILE A 153 -7.04 -9.99 3.65
C ILE A 153 -7.68 -8.67 4.06
N SER A 154 -8.39 -8.67 5.20
CA SER A 154 -9.07 -7.47 5.70
C SER A 154 -8.09 -6.34 6.03
N LEU A 155 -7.05 -6.63 6.81
CA LEU A 155 -6.05 -5.63 7.21
C LEU A 155 -5.28 -5.06 6.00
N ASN A 156 -4.86 -5.93 5.08
CA ASN A 156 -4.16 -5.52 3.88
C ASN A 156 -5.08 -4.75 2.92
N GLY A 157 -6.37 -5.08 2.88
CA GLY A 157 -7.38 -4.34 2.12
C GLY A 157 -7.58 -2.93 2.67
N PHE A 158 -7.62 -2.76 3.99
CA PHE A 158 -7.63 -1.42 4.58
C PHE A 158 -6.34 -0.64 4.25
N ARG A 159 -5.18 -1.31 4.31
CA ARG A 159 -3.88 -0.70 3.98
C ARG A 159 -3.85 -0.10 2.58
N SER A 160 -4.54 -0.69 1.59
CA SER A 160 -4.59 -0.13 0.23
C SER A 160 -5.37 1.18 0.12
N LEU A 161 -6.26 1.46 1.08
CA LEU A 161 -7.05 2.69 1.11
C LEU A 161 -6.21 3.92 1.46
N LEU A 162 -5.09 3.73 2.17
CA LEU A 162 -4.19 4.81 2.55
C LEU A 162 -3.56 5.51 1.32
N PRO A 163 -2.86 4.81 0.40
CA PRO A 163 -2.35 5.42 -0.82
C PRO A 163 -3.48 5.83 -1.78
N LEU A 164 -4.66 5.20 -1.74
CA LEU A 164 -5.82 5.66 -2.52
C LEU A 164 -6.26 7.05 -2.07
N ALA A 165 -6.45 7.24 -0.76
CA ALA A 165 -6.77 8.54 -0.19
C ALA A 165 -5.69 9.58 -0.52
N GLY A 166 -4.40 9.18 -0.45
CA GLY A 166 -3.31 10.04 -0.89
C GLY A 166 -3.40 10.45 -2.36
N CYS A 167 -3.71 9.51 -3.25
CA CYS A 167 -3.95 9.79 -4.67
C CYS A 167 -5.10 10.78 -4.87
N LEU A 168 -6.22 10.59 -4.18
CA LEU A 168 -7.39 11.47 -4.29
C LEU A 168 -7.09 12.89 -3.80
N LEU A 169 -6.40 13.05 -2.67
CA LEU A 169 -5.99 14.36 -2.17
C LEU A 169 -4.99 15.04 -3.12
N GLY A 170 -4.02 14.29 -3.64
CA GLY A 170 -3.07 14.82 -4.63
C GLY A 170 -3.75 15.22 -5.94
N ALA A 171 -4.76 14.46 -6.38
CA ALA A 171 -5.53 14.76 -7.59
C ALA A 171 -6.38 16.01 -7.39
N PHE A 172 -7.07 16.11 -6.26
CA PHE A 172 -7.82 17.30 -5.89
C PHE A 172 -6.91 18.54 -5.83
N ALA A 173 -5.73 18.43 -5.22
CA ALA A 173 -4.74 19.51 -5.18
C ALA A 173 -4.17 19.91 -6.55
N THR A 174 -4.19 18.99 -7.51
CA THR A 174 -3.73 19.20 -8.90
C THR A 174 -4.80 19.90 -9.74
N LEU A 175 -6.07 19.59 -9.50
CA LEU A 175 -7.21 20.03 -10.31
C LEU A 175 -7.88 21.31 -9.79
N ALA A 176 -7.67 21.66 -8.52
CA ALA A 176 -8.21 22.87 -7.88
C ALA A 176 -7.36 24.12 -8.14
#